data_AF-A0A7C8EQI1-F1
#
_entry.id   AF-A0A7C8EQI1-F1
#
_cell.length_a   1.000
_cell.length_b   1.000
_cell.length_c   1.000
_cell.angle_alpha   90.00
_cell.angle_beta   90.00
_cell.angle_gamma   90.00
#
_symmetry.space_group_name_H-M   'P 1'
#
loop_
_entity.id
_entity.type
_entity.pdbx_description
1 polymer ?
#
loop_
_entity_poly.entity_id
_entity_poly.type
_entity_poly.pdbx_seq_one_letter_code
_entity_poly.pdbx_strand_id
1 'polypeptide(L)'
;MKKFFVIFMVLFLAKVAFANPIIVDPLGSIPSVIVLGGAITVEACLVTLLLLFFNMSVKPLFLALFFGNLVLYFVVFLPLLDLLPSLWMTEILIVTADGIMIKLISLCEMFQEMYFKGLKWKYAFLIGMLGNSISYYVGTIMYG
;
A
#
# COMPACT_ATOMS: atom_id res chain seq x y z
N MET A 1 0.76 -2.70 21.90
CA MET A 1 2.04 -2.14 21.39
C MET A 1 3.11 -3.20 21.14
N LYS A 2 3.40 -4.15 22.06
CA LYS A 2 4.37 -5.24 21.80
C LYS A 2 4.03 -6.13 20.59
N LYS A 3 2.74 -6.41 20.34
CA LYS A 3 2.29 -7.20 19.16
C LYS A 3 2.49 -6.49 17.82
N PHE A 4 2.37 -5.15 17.80
CA PHE A 4 2.68 -4.33 16.62
C PHE A 4 4.16 -4.44 16.27
N PHE A 5 5.04 -4.38 17.26
CA PHE A 5 6.48 -4.47 17.04
C PHE A 5 6.91 -5.81 16.41
N VAL A 6 6.25 -6.92 16.75
CA VAL A 6 6.57 -8.24 16.18
C VAL A 6 6.10 -8.35 14.73
N ILE A 7 4.88 -7.91 14.41
CA ILE A 7 4.39 -7.85 13.01
C ILE A 7 5.26 -6.90 12.19
N PHE A 8 5.62 -5.76 12.77
CA PHE A 8 6.51 -4.77 12.18
C PHE A 8 7.92 -5.33 11.92
N MET A 9 8.50 -6.09 12.86
CA MET A 9 9.80 -6.76 12.70
C MET A 9 9.78 -7.84 11.62
N VAL A 10 8.71 -8.64 11.55
CA VAL A 10 8.58 -9.71 10.56
C VAL A 10 8.40 -9.14 9.15
N LEU A 11 7.67 -8.03 9.00
CA LEU A 11 7.53 -7.34 7.72
C LEU A 11 8.81 -6.59 7.29
N PHE A 12 9.61 -6.09 8.24
CA PHE A 12 10.89 -5.42 7.96
C PHE A 12 11.99 -6.34 7.41
N LEU A 13 11.80 -7.66 7.45
CA LEU A 13 12.70 -8.64 6.82
C LEU A 13 12.49 -8.73 5.30
N ALA A 14 11.32 -8.31 4.78
CA ALA A 14 11.11 -8.14 3.36
C ALA A 14 11.87 -6.89 2.88
N LYS A 15 12.43 -6.89 1.66
CA LYS A 15 13.19 -5.76 1.10
C LYS A 15 12.39 -4.44 1.13
N VAL A 16 12.47 -3.67 2.22
CA VAL A 16 11.67 -2.44 2.51
C VAL A 16 12.07 -1.23 1.64
N ALA A 17 13.02 -1.37 0.73
CA ALA A 17 13.58 -0.26 -0.02
C ALA A 17 12.77 0.14 -1.28
N PHE A 18 11.77 -0.66 -1.66
CA PHE A 18 11.04 -0.48 -2.90
C PHE A 18 9.53 -0.60 -2.65
N ALA A 19 8.73 0.22 -3.33
CA ALA A 19 7.33 0.43 -2.99
C ALA A 19 6.36 -0.27 -3.96
N ASN A 20 6.71 -0.41 -5.24
CA ASN A 20 5.87 -1.13 -6.20
C ASN A 20 6.69 -1.92 -7.21
N PRO A 21 6.22 -3.11 -7.65
CA PRO A 21 6.91 -3.87 -8.67
C PRO A 21 6.94 -3.08 -9.99
N ILE A 22 8.12 -3.02 -10.61
CA ILE A 22 8.29 -2.40 -11.93
C ILE A 22 7.88 -3.42 -12.98
N ILE A 23 6.67 -3.27 -13.53
CA ILE A 23 6.13 -4.16 -14.56
C ILE A 23 6.10 -3.41 -15.88
N VAL A 24 6.92 -3.85 -16.84
CA VAL A 24 6.90 -3.34 -18.22
C VAL A 24 5.62 -3.86 -18.89
N ASP A 25 4.75 -2.94 -19.32
CA ASP A 25 3.41 -3.21 -19.87
C ASP A 25 2.46 -3.98 -18.92
N PRO A 26 1.92 -3.32 -17.87
CA PRO A 26 1.12 -3.97 -16.84
C PRO A 26 -0.17 -4.62 -17.36
N LEU A 27 -0.70 -4.16 -18.50
CA LEU A 27 -1.94 -4.67 -19.10
C LEU A 27 -1.71 -5.50 -20.37
N GLY A 28 -0.48 -5.58 -20.88
CA GLY A 28 -0.15 -6.27 -22.12
C GLY A 28 -0.19 -7.79 -22.07
N SER A 29 -0.23 -8.39 -20.87
CA SER A 29 -0.23 -9.84 -20.72
C SER A 29 -1.06 -10.31 -19.52
N ILE A 30 -1.62 -11.52 -19.60
CA ILE A 30 -2.32 -12.13 -18.46
C ILE A 30 -1.39 -12.27 -17.24
N PRO A 31 -0.11 -12.70 -17.37
CA PRO A 31 0.81 -12.75 -16.25
C PRO A 31 1.05 -11.40 -15.59
N SER A 32 1.25 -10.32 -16.36
CA SER A 32 1.48 -8.97 -15.80
C SER A 32 0.28 -8.47 -15.01
N VAL A 33 -0.94 -8.74 -15.49
CA VAL A 33 -2.18 -8.41 -14.77
C VAL A 33 -2.29 -9.21 -13.47
N ILE A 34 -1.93 -10.49 -13.48
CA ILE A 34 -1.94 -11.34 -12.28
C ILE A 34 -0.93 -10.85 -11.25
N VAL A 35 0.29 -10.48 -11.68
CA VAL A 35 1.33 -9.94 -10.80
C VAL A 35 0.88 -8.63 -10.17
N LEU A 36 0.41 -7.67 -10.98
CA LEU A 36 -0.05 -6.36 -10.51
C LEU A 36 -1.26 -6.49 -9.58
N GLY A 37 -2.27 -7.25 -10.00
CA GLY A 37 -3.47 -7.49 -9.21
C GLY A 37 -3.16 -8.21 -7.90
N GLY A 38 -2.24 -9.18 -7.92
CA GLY A 38 -1.77 -9.89 -6.73
C GLY A 38 -1.06 -8.97 -5.74
N ALA A 39 -0.12 -8.16 -6.21
CA ALA A 39 0.62 -7.19 -5.40
C ALA A 39 -0.32 -6.19 -4.71
N ILE A 40 -1.21 -5.53 -5.49
CA ILE A 40 -2.20 -4.57 -4.97
C ILE A 40 -3.17 -5.24 -3.99
N THR A 41 -3.61 -6.47 -4.28
CA THR A 41 -4.55 -7.21 -3.41
C THR A 41 -3.90 -7.51 -2.05
N VAL A 42 -2.67 -8.01 -2.04
CA VAL A 42 -1.96 -8.34 -0.79
C VAL A 42 -1.71 -7.09 0.03
N GLU A 43 -1.31 -5.99 -0.62
CA GLU A 43 -1.15 -4.70 0.03
C GLU A 43 -2.46 -4.23 0.69
N ALA A 44 -3.56 -4.20 -0.07
CA ALA A 44 -4.87 -3.80 0.45
C ALA A 44 -5.32 -4.69 1.61
N CYS A 45 -5.07 -6.00 1.55
CA CYS A 45 -5.32 -6.92 2.65
C CYS A 45 -4.52 -6.56 3.90
N LEU A 46 -3.20 -6.39 3.76
CA LEU A 46 -2.30 -6.09 4.88
C LEU A 46 -2.68 -4.76 5.54
N VAL A 47 -2.86 -3.71 4.74
CA VAL A 47 -3.21 -2.37 5.22
C VAL A 47 -4.56 -2.40 5.94
N THR A 48 -5.56 -3.10 5.40
CA THR A 48 -6.86 -3.28 6.05
C THR A 48 -6.72 -3.98 7.40
N LEU A 49 -5.92 -5.05 7.48
CA LEU A 49 -5.64 -5.76 8.74
C LEU A 49 -4.94 -4.88 9.78
N LEU A 50 -4.04 -3.99 9.35
CA LEU A 50 -3.37 -3.06 10.24
C LEU A 50 -4.31 -1.94 10.74
N LEU A 51 -5.22 -1.49 9.88
CA LEU A 51 -6.20 -0.45 10.20
C LEU A 51 -7.36 -0.95 11.08
N LEU A 52 -7.64 -2.25 11.07
CA LEU A 52 -8.57 -2.89 12.01
C LEU A 52 -8.24 -2.58 13.49
N PHE A 53 -6.96 -2.45 13.84
CA PHE A 53 -6.56 -2.11 15.21
C PHE A 53 -7.01 -0.72 15.65
N PHE A 54 -7.36 0.15 14.70
CA PHE A 54 -7.90 1.49 14.91
C PHE A 54 -9.43 1.52 14.88
N ASN A 55 -10.11 0.37 14.76
CA ASN A 55 -11.56 0.21 14.63
C ASN A 55 -12.12 0.91 13.37
N MET A 56 -11.53 0.59 12.22
CA MET A 56 -12.03 0.97 10.90
C MET A 56 -12.80 -0.19 10.25
N SER A 57 -13.81 0.14 9.43
CA SER A 57 -14.74 -0.84 8.86
C SER A 57 -14.10 -1.63 7.70
N VAL A 58 -13.99 -2.95 7.85
CA VAL A 58 -13.18 -3.82 6.97
C VAL A 58 -13.59 -3.76 5.50
N LYS A 59 -14.87 -4.01 5.20
CA LYS A 59 -15.35 -4.17 3.81
C LYS A 59 -15.18 -2.90 2.97
N PRO A 60 -15.69 -1.73 3.38
CA PRO A 60 -15.53 -0.51 2.58
C PRO A 60 -14.07 -0.06 2.55
N LEU A 61 -13.30 -0.30 3.62
CA LEU A 61 -11.90 0.05 3.69
C LEU A 61 -11.06 -0.75 2.69
N PHE A 62 -11.25 -2.08 2.62
CA PHE A 62 -10.54 -2.92 1.67
C PHE A 62 -10.75 -2.45 0.23
N LEU A 63 -12.01 -2.18 -0.15
CA LEU A 63 -12.33 -1.70 -1.50
C LEU A 63 -11.70 -0.33 -1.77
N ALA A 64 -11.77 0.59 -0.80
CA ALA A 64 -11.17 1.92 -0.95
C ALA A 64 -9.65 1.86 -1.13
N LEU A 65 -8.97 1.01 -0.35
CA LEU A 65 -7.52 0.81 -0.47
C LEU A 65 -7.15 0.11 -1.78
N PHE A 66 -7.90 -0.91 -2.19
CA PHE A 66 -7.65 -1.61 -3.45
C PHE A 66 -7.75 -0.68 -4.65
N PHE A 67 -8.86 0.05 -4.79
CA PHE A 67 -9.03 1.00 -5.88
C PHE A 67 -8.10 2.20 -5.76
N GLY A 68 -7.86 2.68 -4.54
CA GLY A 68 -6.94 3.77 -4.26
C GLY A 68 -5.52 3.45 -4.71
N ASN A 69 -5.01 2.27 -4.37
CA ASN A 69 -3.69 1.80 -4.79
C ASN A 69 -3.62 1.57 -6.30
N LEU A 70 -4.70 1.08 -6.92
CA LEU A 70 -4.77 0.95 -8.37
C LEU A 70 -4.69 2.32 -9.06
N VAL A 71 -5.41 3.32 -8.54
CA VAL A 71 -5.34 4.70 -9.03
C VAL A 71 -3.95 5.29 -8.82
N LEU A 72 -3.34 5.11 -7.63
CA LEU A 72 -1.98 5.56 -7.37
C LEU A 72 -0.98 4.91 -8.32
N TYR A 73 -1.11 3.61 -8.60
CA TYR A 73 -0.22 2.92 -9.54
C TYR A 73 -0.32 3.50 -10.96
N PHE A 74 -1.52 3.62 -11.53
CA PHE A 74 -1.69 4.05 -12.92
C PHE A 74 -1.52 5.56 -13.12
N VAL A 75 -1.94 6.38 -12.15
CA VAL A 75 -1.99 7.85 -12.31
C VAL A 75 -0.77 8.53 -11.70
N VAL A 76 -0.12 7.92 -10.72
CA VAL A 76 1.02 8.51 -10.01
C VAL A 76 2.30 7.74 -10.29
N PHE A 77 2.35 6.44 -9.99
CA PHE A 77 3.58 5.65 -10.11
C PHE A 77 4.08 5.54 -11.55
N LEU A 78 3.25 5.06 -12.47
CA LEU A 78 3.65 4.88 -13.87
C LEU A 78 4.14 6.19 -14.52
N PRO A 79 3.40 7.32 -14.44
CA PRO A 79 3.89 8.57 -15.03
C PRO A 79 5.17 9.10 -14.36
N LEU A 80 5.35 8.87 -13.05
CA LEU A 80 6.56 9.30 -12.35
C LEU A 80 7.79 8.46 -12.71
N LEU A 81 7.63 7.20 -13.10
CA LEU A 81 8.75 6.38 -13.60
C LEU A 81 9.35 6.97 -14.87
N ASP A 82 8.54 7.56 -15.74
CA ASP A 82 8.99 8.19 -16.98
C ASP A 82 9.51 9.62 -16.76
N LEU A 83 8.96 10.33 -15.76
CA LEU A 83 9.26 11.74 -15.50
C LEU A 83 10.50 11.94 -14.62
N LEU A 84 10.75 11.06 -13.65
CA LEU A 84 11.81 11.25 -12.67
C LEU A 84 13.05 10.38 -12.98
N PRO A 85 14.25 10.96 -12.95
CA PRO A 85 15.49 10.23 -13.23
C PRO A 85 15.92 9.29 -12.10
N SER A 86 15.32 9.43 -10.90
CA SER A 86 15.69 8.68 -9.71
C SER A 86 14.52 7.84 -9.24
N LEU A 87 14.68 6.52 -9.30
CA LEU A 87 13.72 5.56 -8.75
C LEU A 87 13.42 5.87 -7.28
N TRP A 88 14.43 6.20 -6.49
CA TRP A 88 14.26 6.56 -5.07
C TRP A 88 13.30 7.73 -4.85
N MET A 89 13.28 8.73 -5.75
CA MET A 89 12.34 9.84 -5.63
C MET A 89 10.90 9.39 -5.92
N THR A 90 10.71 8.55 -6.94
CA THR A 90 9.41 7.94 -7.26
C THR A 90 8.88 7.11 -6.10
N GLU A 91 9.75 6.31 -5.47
CA GLU A 91 9.40 5.46 -4.33
C GLU A 91 9.02 6.29 -3.08
N ILE A 92 9.76 7.36 -2.78
CA ILE A 92 9.40 8.24 -1.65
C ILE A 92 8.06 8.92 -1.91
N LEU A 93 7.82 9.39 -3.14
CA LEU A 93 6.57 10.04 -3.50
C LEU A 93 5.39 9.10 -3.43
N ILE A 94 5.53 7.85 -3.90
CA ILE A 94 4.42 6.88 -3.88
C ILE A 94 4.06 6.46 -2.45
N VAL A 95 5.07 6.19 -1.60
CA VAL A 95 4.85 5.89 -0.18
C VAL A 95 4.22 7.08 0.55
N THR A 96 4.62 8.31 0.20
CA THR A 96 4.02 9.52 0.77
C THR A 96 2.57 9.68 0.33
N ALA A 97 2.28 9.46 -0.96
CA ALA A 97 0.94 9.54 -1.52
C ALA A 97 0.01 8.50 -0.88
N ASP A 98 0.49 7.27 -0.68
CA ASP A 98 -0.27 6.21 -0.01
C ASP A 98 -0.52 6.53 1.48
N GLY A 99 0.49 7.01 2.20
CA GLY A 99 0.31 7.47 3.58
C GLY A 99 -0.71 8.61 3.71
N ILE A 100 -0.76 9.53 2.75
CA ILE A 100 -1.77 10.59 2.66
C ILE A 100 -3.15 9.97 2.37
N MET A 101 -3.25 9.06 1.40
CA MET A 101 -4.49 8.38 1.05
C MET A 101 -5.09 7.66 2.26
N ILE A 102 -4.31 6.82 2.94
CA ILE A 102 -4.70 6.11 4.17
C ILE A 102 -5.21 7.12 5.21
N LYS A 103 -4.50 8.25 5.37
CA LYS A 103 -4.92 9.27 6.32
C LYS A 103 -6.25 9.90 5.92
N LEU A 104 -6.46 10.25 4.66
CA LEU A 104 -7.71 10.83 4.17
C LEU A 104 -8.89 9.86 4.34
N ILE A 105 -8.69 8.58 4.00
CA ILE A 105 -9.69 7.53 4.22
C ILE A 105 -10.05 7.45 5.71
N SER A 106 -9.06 7.53 6.61
CA SER A 106 -9.29 7.50 8.06
C SER A 106 -10.10 8.68 8.60
N LEU A 107 -10.22 9.78 7.86
CA LEU A 107 -10.99 10.95 8.27
C LEU A 107 -12.48 10.87 7.85
N CYS A 108 -12.83 9.94 6.96
CA CYS A 108 -14.19 9.80 6.48
C CYS A 108 -14.99 8.82 7.37
N GLU A 109 -16.10 9.30 7.92
CA GLU A 109 -16.95 8.56 8.89
C GLU A 109 -17.46 7.22 8.35
N MET A 110 -17.65 7.12 7.03
CA MET A 110 -18.06 5.88 6.34
C MET A 110 -17.10 4.71 6.60
N PHE A 111 -15.82 4.99 6.88
CA PHE A 111 -14.79 3.98 7.14
C PHE A 111 -14.53 3.75 8.64
N GLN A 112 -15.24 4.43 9.53
CA GLN A 112 -15.03 4.39 10.97
C GLN A 112 -16.11 3.54 11.66
N GLU A 113 -15.73 2.76 12.67
CA GLU A 113 -16.69 2.06 13.54
C GLU A 113 -16.89 2.81 14.87
N MET A 114 -17.88 2.37 15.67
CA MET A 114 -18.31 3.03 16.93
C MET A 114 -17.19 3.37 17.93
N TYR A 115 -16.05 2.68 17.88
CA TYR A 115 -14.92 2.88 18.80
C TYR A 115 -13.64 3.34 18.09
N PHE A 116 -13.75 4.08 16.99
CA PHE A 116 -12.60 4.57 16.23
C PHE A 116 -11.57 5.30 17.12
N LYS A 117 -10.30 4.87 17.06
CA LYS A 117 -9.23 5.35 17.96
C LYS A 117 -8.47 6.57 17.45
N GLY A 118 -8.82 7.08 16.26
CA GLY A 118 -8.09 8.17 15.62
C GLY A 118 -6.73 7.73 15.08
N LEU A 119 -6.60 7.62 13.76
CA LEU A 119 -5.32 7.28 13.12
C LEU A 119 -4.40 8.52 13.08
N LYS A 120 -3.28 8.48 13.81
CA LYS A 120 -2.26 9.56 13.74
C LYS A 120 -1.47 9.46 12.43
N TRP A 121 -1.02 10.60 11.90
CA TRP A 121 -0.20 10.68 10.69
C TRP A 121 0.98 9.70 10.66
N LYS A 122 1.75 9.62 11.76
CA LYS A 122 2.88 8.68 11.85
C LYS A 122 2.48 7.22 11.60
N TYR A 123 1.30 6.81 12.04
CA TYR A 123 0.82 5.44 11.83
C TYR A 123 0.30 5.24 10.41
N ALA A 124 -0.33 6.26 9.80
CA ALA A 124 -0.74 6.20 8.40
C ALA A 124 0.47 6.00 7.48
N PHE A 125 1.54 6.79 7.64
CA PHE A 125 2.76 6.64 6.86
C PHE A 125 3.50 5.33 7.12
N LEU A 126 3.56 4.87 8.39
CA LEU A 126 4.15 3.58 8.71
C LEU A 126 3.39 2.42 8.06
N ILE A 127 2.05 2.48 8.08
CA ILE A 127 1.21 1.45 7.46
C ILE A 127 1.38 1.48 5.93
N GLY A 128 1.39 2.67 5.31
CA GLY A 128 1.59 2.79 3.87
C GLY A 128 2.96 2.29 3.40
N MET A 129 4.02 2.61 4.15
CA MET A 129 5.37 2.07 3.90
C MET A 129 5.39 0.53 3.95
N LEU A 130 4.73 -0.07 4.94
CA LEU A 130 4.63 -1.53 5.04
C LEU A 130 3.80 -2.15 3.91
N GLY A 131 2.68 -1.52 3.54
CA GLY A 131 1.82 -1.94 2.44
C GLY A 131 2.60 -1.97 1.12
N ASN A 132 3.23 -0.87 0.77
CA ASN A 132 4.05 -0.75 -0.43
C ASN A 132 5.21 -1.76 -0.43
N SER A 133 5.95 -1.88 0.69
CA SER A 133 7.07 -2.83 0.79
C SER A 133 6.64 -4.28 0.53
N ILE A 134 5.45 -4.69 1.00
CA ILE A 134 4.94 -6.03 0.74
C ILE A 134 4.45 -6.20 -0.70
N SER A 135 3.85 -5.16 -1.27
CA SER A 135 3.42 -5.11 -2.67
C SER A 135 4.60 -5.37 -3.60
N TYR A 136 5.73 -4.69 -3.37
CA TYR A 136 6.97 -4.92 -4.10
C TYR A 136 7.50 -6.35 -3.93
N TYR A 137 7.54 -6.86 -2.70
CA TYR A 137 8.03 -8.22 -2.44
C TYR A 137 7.18 -9.29 -3.15
N VAL A 138 5.85 -9.17 -3.10
CA VAL A 138 4.95 -10.08 -3.80
C VAL A 138 5.12 -9.96 -5.31
N GLY A 139 5.15 -8.74 -5.83
CA GLY A 139 5.31 -8.52 -7.26
C GLY A 139 6.64 -9.06 -7.81
N THR A 140 7.73 -8.91 -7.05
CA THR A 140 9.04 -9.48 -7.44
C THR A 140 9.07 -11.00 -7.39
N ILE A 141 8.42 -11.65 -6.42
CA ILE A 141 8.29 -13.12 -6.37
C ILE A 141 7.42 -13.65 -7.50
N MET A 142 6.35 -12.95 -7.85
CA MET A 142 5.44 -13.42 -8.90
C MET A 142 6.00 -13.16 -10.31
N TYR A 143 6.91 -12.20 -10.46
CA TYR A 143 7.54 -11.86 -11.73
C TYR A 143 8.83 -12.66 -12.01
N GLY A 144 9.62 -12.98 -10.97
CA GLY A 144 10.87 -13.74 -11.07
C GLY A 144 10.68 -15.25 -10.99
#